data_AF-A0A2N0BPP1-F1
#
_entry.id   AF-A0A2N0BPP1-F1
#
_cell.length_a   1.000
_cell.length_b   1.000
_cell.length_c   1.000
_cell.angle_alpha   90.00
_cell.angle_beta   90.00
_cell.angle_gamma   90.00
#
_symmetry.space_group_name_H-M   'P 1'
#
loop_
_entity.id
_entity.type
_entity.pdbx_description
1 polymer ?
#
loop_
_entity_poly.entity_id
_entity_poly.type
_entity_poly.pdbx_seq_one_letter_code
_entity_poly.pdbx_strand_id
1 'polypeptide(L)'
;MSNPILNAKRLVREFPFPADLLSQIPTEGTYYDGSSSVYFEEDDAVTPELLSKTLHYYIDIDETESEEEEIPLGASKMKGLPHLPDSIVWPEGTYFFAQLNLEEFKRFDVENVFPDKGILYVFDTVQGEFVLRFYEGPISDLKRVPYPDEEDLPEAEYYLEEYRDTTYRLSFEPKFLFYVAGDAYDYRKVAGILPKNLIEQLSDILKAELTTWHSSLRIFGRPLFWQGEDERMGGDDEEDAEERDLLLFHSEIGEGHFHIWIDRNDLKQKKFDKAYSSYSGT
;
A
#
# COMPACT_ATOMS: atom_id res chain seq x y z
N MET A 1 -10.10 -3.05 -21.79
CA MET A 1 -9.58 -4.33 -21.25
C MET A 1 -10.32 -4.57 -19.94
N SER A 2 -10.65 -5.83 -19.60
CA SER A 2 -11.30 -6.14 -18.32
C SER A 2 -10.34 -5.90 -17.15
N ASN A 3 -10.77 -5.22 -16.09
CA ASN A 3 -9.99 -5.03 -14.87
C ASN A 3 -9.66 -6.41 -14.25
N PRO A 4 -8.38 -6.79 -14.08
CA PRO A 4 -7.99 -8.07 -13.50
C PRO A 4 -8.58 -8.33 -12.11
N ILE A 5 -8.68 -7.30 -11.26
CA ILE A 5 -9.28 -7.42 -9.92
C ILE A 5 -10.76 -7.76 -10.02
N LEU A 6 -11.52 -7.08 -10.89
CA LEU A 6 -12.94 -7.40 -11.11
C LEU A 6 -13.14 -8.82 -11.67
N ASN A 7 -12.25 -9.28 -12.54
CA ASN A 7 -12.28 -10.65 -13.04
C ASN A 7 -12.00 -11.66 -11.91
N ALA A 8 -11.04 -11.38 -11.04
CA ALA A 8 -10.70 -12.21 -9.91
C ALA A 8 -11.85 -12.28 -8.89
N LYS A 9 -12.46 -11.14 -8.54
CA LYS A 9 -13.66 -11.10 -7.67
C LYS A 9 -14.83 -11.89 -8.28
N ARG A 10 -15.08 -11.72 -9.59
CA ARG A 10 -16.09 -12.52 -10.31
C ARG A 10 -15.78 -14.02 -10.26
N LEU A 11 -14.53 -14.42 -10.46
CA LEU A 11 -14.12 -15.81 -10.36
C LEU A 11 -14.45 -16.38 -8.98
N VAL A 12 -14.10 -15.67 -7.89
CA VAL A 12 -14.41 -16.11 -6.52
C VAL A 12 -15.92 -16.31 -6.35
N ARG A 13 -16.73 -15.34 -6.78
CA ARG A 13 -18.19 -15.40 -6.63
C ARG A 13 -18.84 -16.56 -7.39
N GLU A 14 -18.34 -16.87 -8.59
CA GLU A 14 -18.88 -17.90 -9.47
C GLU A 14 -18.23 -19.27 -9.26
N PHE A 15 -17.22 -19.36 -8.37
CA PHE A 15 -16.47 -20.57 -8.16
C PHE A 15 -17.35 -21.69 -7.54
N PRO A 16 -17.32 -22.92 -8.07
CA PRO A 16 -18.13 -24.03 -7.56
C PRO A 16 -17.51 -24.61 -6.29
N PHE A 17 -17.64 -23.90 -5.16
CA PHE A 17 -17.14 -24.38 -3.87
C PHE A 17 -17.80 -25.71 -3.47
N PRO A 18 -17.05 -26.66 -2.89
CA PRO A 18 -17.63 -27.82 -2.23
C PRO A 18 -18.65 -27.38 -1.17
N ALA A 19 -19.70 -28.20 -1.00
CA ALA A 19 -20.68 -27.97 0.06
C ALA A 19 -19.99 -27.85 1.43
N ASP A 20 -20.44 -26.89 2.23
CA ASP A 20 -19.95 -26.62 3.58
C ASP A 20 -18.44 -26.28 3.69
N LEU A 21 -17.76 -25.97 2.57
CA LEU A 21 -16.35 -25.56 2.63
C LEU A 21 -16.21 -24.19 3.29
N LEU A 22 -16.98 -23.21 2.82
CA LEU A 22 -16.86 -21.83 3.31
C LEU A 22 -17.36 -21.65 4.74
N SER A 23 -18.29 -22.50 5.21
CA SER A 23 -18.74 -22.53 6.60
C SER A 23 -17.66 -22.99 7.59
N GLN A 24 -16.49 -23.45 7.11
CA GLN A 24 -15.33 -23.77 7.95
C GLN A 24 -14.46 -22.55 8.25
N ILE A 25 -14.64 -21.45 7.48
CA ILE A 25 -13.99 -20.18 7.77
C ILE A 25 -14.69 -19.60 9.00
N PRO A 26 -13.95 -19.26 10.07
CA PRO A 26 -14.58 -18.74 11.28
C PRO A 26 -15.26 -17.41 10.98
N THR A 27 -16.24 -17.06 11.80
CA THR A 27 -16.90 -15.75 11.76
C THR A 27 -16.72 -15.03 13.10
N GLU A 28 -15.65 -15.36 13.81
CA GLU A 28 -15.18 -14.60 14.98
C GLU A 28 -14.35 -13.41 14.46
N GLY A 29 -14.74 -12.18 14.80
CA GLY A 29 -14.01 -10.96 14.44
C GLY A 29 -14.61 -10.20 13.25
N THR A 30 -13.74 -9.67 12.38
CA THR A 30 -14.13 -8.79 11.28
C THR A 30 -13.75 -9.34 9.90
N TYR A 31 -14.35 -8.76 8.87
CA TYR A 31 -13.89 -8.83 7.49
C TYR A 31 -13.80 -7.42 6.89
N TYR A 32 -12.97 -7.25 5.86
CA TYR A 32 -12.89 -5.98 5.13
C TYR A 32 -13.62 -6.08 3.81
N ASP A 33 -14.67 -5.28 3.62
CA ASP A 33 -15.54 -5.33 2.44
C ASP A 33 -14.96 -4.60 1.22
N GLY A 34 -13.90 -3.82 1.41
CA GLY A 34 -13.30 -2.94 0.42
C GLY A 34 -13.28 -1.47 0.87
N SER A 35 -14.11 -1.12 1.85
CA SER A 35 -14.26 0.23 2.39
C SER A 35 -14.00 0.27 3.88
N SER A 36 -14.48 -0.75 4.60
CA SER A 36 -14.49 -0.77 6.06
C SER A 36 -14.31 -2.17 6.63
N SER A 37 -13.83 -2.21 7.86
CA SER A 37 -13.88 -3.40 8.70
C SER A 37 -15.29 -3.56 9.26
N VAL A 38 -15.87 -4.73 9.02
CA VAL A 38 -17.23 -5.09 9.41
C VAL A 38 -17.18 -6.30 10.32
N TYR A 39 -17.83 -6.21 11.49
CA TYR A 39 -17.98 -7.33 12.40
C TYR A 39 -18.97 -8.34 11.83
N PHE A 40 -18.65 -9.62 11.98
CA PHE A 40 -19.62 -10.68 11.74
C PHE A 40 -20.72 -10.67 12.81
N GLU A 41 -21.96 -10.89 12.39
CA GLU A 41 -23.10 -11.13 13.27
C GLU A 41 -23.16 -12.61 13.73
N GLU A 42 -23.91 -12.90 14.80
CA GLU A 42 -23.95 -14.22 15.49
C GLU A 42 -24.28 -15.40 14.55
N ASP A 43 -25.06 -15.14 13.48
CA ASP A 43 -25.50 -16.13 12.50
C ASP A 43 -24.86 -15.95 11.10
N ASP A 44 -23.87 -15.06 10.97
CA ASP A 44 -23.22 -14.84 9.69
C ASP A 44 -22.40 -16.06 9.24
N ALA A 45 -22.34 -16.24 7.93
CA ALA A 45 -21.51 -17.24 7.28
C ALA A 45 -20.76 -16.63 6.09
N VAL A 46 -19.54 -17.11 5.85
CA VAL A 46 -18.79 -16.72 4.66
C VAL A 46 -19.46 -17.29 3.42
N THR A 47 -20.01 -16.40 2.59
CA THR A 47 -20.59 -16.73 1.28
C THR A 47 -19.58 -16.46 0.16
N PRO A 48 -19.78 -17.01 -1.06
CA PRO A 48 -18.97 -16.63 -2.22
C PRO A 48 -18.98 -15.13 -2.52
N GLU A 49 -20.13 -14.47 -2.29
CA GLU A 49 -20.27 -13.02 -2.45
C GLU A 49 -19.38 -12.28 -1.46
N LEU A 50 -19.49 -12.60 -0.16
CA LEU A 50 -18.68 -11.99 0.90
C LEU A 50 -17.18 -12.24 0.66
N LEU A 51 -16.79 -13.49 0.38
CA LEU A 51 -15.40 -13.83 0.08
C LEU A 51 -14.85 -13.07 -1.14
N SER A 52 -15.68 -12.79 -2.15
CA SER A 52 -15.25 -12.00 -3.30
C SER A 52 -14.97 -10.54 -2.95
N LYS A 53 -15.70 -9.97 -1.99
CA LYS A 53 -15.49 -8.60 -1.52
C LYS A 53 -14.17 -8.48 -0.77
N THR A 54 -13.84 -9.48 0.04
CA THR A 54 -12.61 -9.48 0.86
C THR A 54 -11.33 -9.77 0.08
N LEU A 55 -11.42 -10.22 -1.18
CA LEU A 55 -10.27 -10.41 -2.06
C LEU A 55 -9.62 -9.07 -2.43
N HIS A 56 -8.35 -8.91 -2.06
CA HIS A 56 -7.58 -7.70 -2.34
C HIS A 56 -6.23 -8.03 -2.95
N TYR A 57 -5.84 -7.19 -3.90
CA TYR A 57 -4.53 -7.17 -4.54
C TYR A 57 -3.70 -6.01 -3.97
N TYR A 58 -2.40 -6.22 -3.78
CA TYR A 58 -1.47 -5.16 -3.44
C TYR A 58 -0.06 -5.48 -3.92
N ILE A 59 0.78 -4.45 -3.97
CA ILE A 59 2.22 -4.60 -4.22
C ILE A 59 2.89 -4.46 -2.86
N ASP A 60 3.46 -5.56 -2.41
CA ASP A 60 4.30 -5.62 -1.22
C ASP A 60 5.62 -4.91 -1.47
N ILE A 61 6.14 -4.23 -0.45
CA ILE A 61 7.45 -3.58 -0.51
C ILE A 61 8.33 -4.17 0.58
N ASP A 62 9.39 -4.85 0.16
CA ASP A 62 10.43 -5.32 1.06
C ASP A 62 11.56 -4.29 1.14
N GLU A 63 12.02 -4.04 2.36
CA GLU A 63 13.16 -3.18 2.65
C GLU A 63 14.41 -4.01 2.99
N THR A 64 15.55 -3.62 2.45
CA THR A 64 16.84 -4.21 2.79
C THR A 64 17.81 -3.09 3.13
N GLU A 65 18.28 -3.05 4.38
CA GLU A 65 19.30 -2.09 4.80
C GLU A 65 20.52 -2.21 3.87
N SER A 66 20.97 -1.08 3.35
CA SER A 66 22.00 -1.02 2.31
C SER A 66 22.88 0.21 2.50
N GLU A 67 24.13 0.11 2.09
CA GLU A 67 25.05 1.26 2.06
C GLU A 67 24.59 2.27 0.99
N GLU A 68 24.68 3.57 1.31
CA GLU A 68 24.21 4.66 0.45
C GLU A 68 24.88 4.65 -0.95
N GLU A 69 26.16 4.32 -1.01
CA GLU A 69 26.94 4.25 -2.24
C GLU A 69 26.55 3.06 -3.12
N GLU A 70 26.00 2.00 -2.55
CA GLU A 70 25.62 0.78 -3.27
C GLU A 70 24.26 0.91 -3.96
N ILE A 71 23.40 1.82 -3.51
CA ILE A 71 22.11 2.06 -4.15
C ILE A 71 22.30 2.78 -5.49
N PRO A 72 21.82 2.22 -6.62
CA PRO A 72 21.91 2.90 -7.92
C PRO A 72 21.13 4.22 -7.94
N LEU A 73 21.62 5.19 -8.71
CA LEU A 73 20.89 6.46 -8.90
C LEU A 73 19.49 6.20 -9.47
N GLY A 74 18.49 6.87 -8.88
CA GLY A 74 17.10 6.79 -9.30
C GLY A 74 16.37 5.50 -8.89
N ALA A 75 17.00 4.62 -8.14
CA ALA A 75 16.39 3.37 -7.69
C ALA A 75 15.47 3.62 -6.47
N SER A 76 14.39 2.85 -6.28
CA SER A 76 13.53 3.01 -5.09
C SER A 76 14.29 2.76 -3.79
N LYS A 77 14.17 3.68 -2.83
CA LYS A 77 14.82 3.61 -1.51
C LYS A 77 14.01 4.35 -0.45
N MET A 78 14.27 4.02 0.81
CA MET A 78 13.80 4.76 1.98
C MET A 78 14.97 5.33 2.76
N LYS A 79 14.77 6.54 3.29
CA LYS A 79 15.74 7.30 4.09
C LYS A 79 17.09 7.51 3.37
N GLY A 80 18.06 8.11 4.06
CA GLY A 80 19.34 8.58 3.53
C GLY A 80 19.22 9.69 2.50
N LEU A 81 20.14 9.72 1.54
CA LEU A 81 20.22 10.82 0.59
C LEU A 81 19.27 10.61 -0.60
N PRO A 82 18.34 11.54 -0.88
CA PRO A 82 17.50 11.41 -2.07
C PRO A 82 18.29 11.64 -3.36
N HIS A 83 17.86 10.95 -4.42
CA HIS A 83 18.33 11.16 -5.78
C HIS A 83 17.49 12.23 -6.48
N LEU A 84 17.83 13.52 -6.30
CA LEU A 84 17.04 14.62 -6.85
C LEU A 84 17.65 15.19 -8.12
N PRO A 85 16.82 15.62 -9.09
CA PRO A 85 17.24 16.49 -10.18
C PRO A 85 17.35 17.95 -9.70
N ASP A 86 18.05 18.80 -10.45
CA ASP A 86 18.12 20.25 -10.17
C ASP A 86 16.76 20.96 -10.18
N SER A 87 15.75 20.37 -10.83
CA SER A 87 14.41 20.93 -10.93
C SER A 87 13.55 20.73 -9.67
N ILE A 88 13.96 19.82 -8.75
CA ILE A 88 13.24 19.59 -7.49
C ILE A 88 14.00 20.28 -6.36
N VAL A 89 13.35 21.28 -5.77
CA VAL A 89 13.82 21.92 -4.55
C VAL A 89 13.34 21.09 -3.36
N TRP A 90 14.25 20.83 -2.42
CA TRP A 90 13.94 20.20 -1.14
C TRP A 90 12.86 21.01 -0.41
N PRO A 91 11.70 20.42 -0.03
CA PRO A 91 10.66 21.17 0.67
C PRO A 91 11.12 21.62 2.06
N GLU A 92 10.96 22.90 2.37
CA GLU A 92 11.33 23.46 3.68
C GLU A 92 10.69 22.67 4.84
N GLY A 93 11.46 22.45 5.91
CA GLY A 93 10.94 21.79 7.11
C GLY A 93 10.55 20.33 6.90
N THR A 94 11.24 19.59 6.02
CA THR A 94 10.93 18.17 5.76
C THR A 94 12.15 17.27 5.77
N TYR A 95 11.94 16.00 6.10
CA TYR A 95 12.89 14.91 5.91
C TYR A 95 12.56 14.11 4.66
N PHE A 96 13.59 13.63 3.95
CA PHE A 96 13.36 12.65 2.90
C PHE A 96 12.93 11.31 3.51
N PHE A 97 11.75 10.82 3.12
CA PHE A 97 11.21 9.56 3.62
C PHE A 97 11.45 8.42 2.61
N ALA A 98 10.98 8.59 1.37
CA ALA A 98 11.09 7.57 0.34
C ALA A 98 11.21 8.17 -1.06
N GLN A 99 11.86 7.45 -1.96
CA GLN A 99 11.70 7.62 -3.40
C GLN A 99 11.25 6.30 -4.02
N LEU A 100 10.26 6.36 -4.89
CA LEU A 100 9.67 5.21 -5.56
C LEU A 100 9.85 5.40 -7.06
N ASN A 101 10.68 4.57 -7.67
CA ASN A 101 10.82 4.52 -9.11
C ASN A 101 9.70 3.66 -9.70
N LEU A 102 8.79 4.31 -10.42
CA LEU A 102 7.60 3.67 -10.96
C LEU A 102 7.96 2.51 -11.91
N GLU A 103 9.08 2.58 -12.62
CA GLU A 103 9.51 1.51 -13.53
C GLU A 103 9.78 0.18 -12.80
N GLU A 104 10.18 0.23 -11.52
CA GLU A 104 10.53 -0.97 -10.75
C GLU A 104 9.30 -1.82 -10.38
N PHE A 105 8.13 -1.19 -10.21
CA PHE A 105 6.89 -1.87 -9.85
C PHE A 105 5.77 -1.76 -10.88
N LYS A 106 5.93 -0.98 -11.97
CA LYS A 106 4.90 -0.80 -13.01
C LYS A 106 4.41 -2.12 -13.60
N ARG A 107 5.29 -3.12 -13.72
CA ARG A 107 4.92 -4.47 -14.19
C ARG A 107 3.91 -5.20 -13.28
N PHE A 108 3.74 -4.73 -12.05
CA PHE A 108 2.79 -5.22 -11.06
C PHE A 108 1.55 -4.32 -10.95
N ASP A 109 1.44 -3.25 -11.72
CA ASP A 109 0.24 -2.41 -11.74
C ASP A 109 -0.85 -3.06 -12.62
N VAL A 110 -1.58 -4.00 -12.05
CA VAL A 110 -2.65 -4.77 -12.73
C VAL A 110 -3.82 -3.89 -13.18
N GLU A 111 -3.99 -2.71 -12.57
CA GLU A 111 -5.03 -1.75 -12.92
C GLU A 111 -4.59 -0.72 -13.97
N ASN A 112 -3.29 -0.70 -14.28
CA ASN A 112 -2.65 0.21 -15.22
C ASN A 112 -3.00 1.69 -14.93
N VAL A 113 -2.87 2.10 -13.67
CA VAL A 113 -3.18 3.45 -13.17
C VAL A 113 -1.94 4.32 -12.98
N PHE A 114 -0.79 3.73 -12.72
CA PHE A 114 0.47 4.46 -12.56
C PHE A 114 1.03 4.94 -13.90
N PRO A 115 1.76 6.06 -13.93
CA PRO A 115 2.63 6.38 -15.07
C PRO A 115 3.63 5.25 -15.37
N ASP A 116 4.03 5.10 -16.64
CA ASP A 116 4.98 4.06 -17.05
C ASP A 116 6.39 4.27 -16.48
N LYS A 117 6.72 5.53 -16.13
CA LYS A 117 8.04 5.95 -15.67
C LYS A 117 7.93 7.17 -14.76
N GLY A 118 9.04 7.46 -14.09
CA GLY A 118 9.20 8.60 -13.20
C GLY A 118 9.51 8.16 -11.78
N ILE A 119 9.87 9.13 -10.94
CA ILE A 119 10.20 8.92 -9.54
C ILE A 119 9.28 9.79 -8.70
N LEU A 120 8.56 9.14 -7.78
CA LEU A 120 7.79 9.80 -6.75
C LEU A 120 8.65 9.92 -5.50
N TYR A 121 8.80 11.13 -4.97
CA TYR A 121 9.48 11.41 -3.72
C TYR A 121 8.45 11.75 -2.65
N VAL A 122 8.67 11.18 -1.46
CA VAL A 122 7.87 11.37 -0.26
C VAL A 122 8.77 12.08 0.76
N PHE A 123 8.34 13.25 1.21
CA PHE A 123 9.02 14.02 2.25
C PHE A 123 8.10 14.13 3.47
N ASP A 124 8.61 13.79 4.66
CA ASP A 124 7.90 13.81 5.93
C ASP A 124 8.07 15.17 6.63
N THR A 125 6.99 15.75 7.14
CA THR A 125 7.02 16.99 7.93
C THR A 125 7.22 16.74 9.43
N VAL A 126 7.30 15.47 9.88
CA VAL A 126 7.31 15.02 11.30
C VAL A 126 5.98 15.29 12.03
N GLN A 127 5.14 16.18 11.50
CA GLN A 127 3.83 16.54 12.05
C GLN A 127 2.70 15.63 11.53
N GLY A 128 3.04 14.53 10.85
CA GLY A 128 2.08 13.59 10.26
C GLY A 128 1.53 13.99 8.90
N GLU A 129 2.12 15.01 8.26
CA GLU A 129 1.83 15.39 6.87
C GLU A 129 2.98 15.00 5.94
N PHE A 130 2.68 14.80 4.66
CA PHE A 130 3.67 14.46 3.65
C PHE A 130 3.62 15.39 2.46
N VAL A 131 4.81 15.73 1.94
CA VAL A 131 4.97 16.50 0.73
C VAL A 131 5.43 15.57 -0.40
N LEU A 132 4.64 15.47 -1.46
CA LEU A 132 5.00 14.70 -2.64
C LEU A 132 5.68 15.56 -3.70
N ARG A 133 6.69 14.99 -4.36
CA ARG A 133 7.28 15.53 -5.59
C ARG A 133 7.35 14.43 -6.64
N PHE A 134 7.10 14.77 -7.89
CA PHE A 134 7.19 13.81 -8.99
C PHE A 134 8.16 14.31 -10.05
N TYR A 135 9.04 13.42 -10.50
CA TYR A 135 10.00 13.68 -11.55
C TYR A 135 9.84 12.69 -12.69
N GLU A 136 9.75 13.21 -13.91
CA GLU A 136 9.70 12.40 -15.14
C GLU A 136 10.75 12.89 -16.15
N GLY A 137 12.02 12.79 -15.76
CA GLY A 137 13.15 13.04 -16.64
C GLY A 137 14.19 11.91 -16.56
N PRO A 138 15.33 12.06 -17.23
CA PRO A 138 16.34 11.01 -17.28
C PRO A 138 17.05 10.83 -15.94
N ILE A 139 17.43 9.58 -15.62
CA ILE A 139 18.22 9.22 -14.43
C ILE A 139 19.56 9.96 -14.40
N SER A 140 20.12 10.33 -15.57
CA SER A 140 21.37 11.08 -15.68
C SER A 140 21.34 12.47 -15.05
N ASP A 141 20.15 13.03 -14.84
CA ASP A 141 20.00 14.36 -14.23
C ASP A 141 19.94 14.27 -12.70
N LEU A 142 19.86 13.05 -12.16
CA LEU A 142 19.77 12.82 -10.72
C LEU A 142 21.16 12.88 -10.07
N LYS A 143 21.19 13.42 -8.86
CA LYS A 143 22.35 13.38 -7.97
C LYS A 143 21.89 13.07 -6.56
N ARG A 144 22.77 12.45 -5.77
CA ARG A 144 22.58 12.37 -4.32
C ARG A 144 22.64 13.80 -3.75
N VAL A 145 21.59 14.21 -3.06
CA VAL A 145 21.51 15.53 -2.46
C VAL A 145 21.72 15.40 -0.95
N PRO A 146 22.72 16.09 -0.36
CA PRO A 146 22.88 16.12 1.08
C PRO A 146 21.67 16.79 1.74
N TYR A 147 21.40 16.44 3.00
CA TYR A 147 20.38 17.12 3.78
C TYR A 147 20.67 18.64 3.87
N PRO A 148 19.61 19.47 3.98
CA PRO A 148 19.75 20.87 4.38
C PRO A 148 20.48 21.03 5.72
N ASP A 149 20.87 22.27 6.03
CA ASP A 149 21.47 22.58 7.33
C ASP A 149 20.48 22.23 8.46
N GLU A 150 21.01 21.81 9.61
CA GLU A 150 20.19 21.36 10.75
C GLU A 150 19.19 22.43 11.23
N GLU A 151 19.53 23.71 11.05
CA GLU A 151 18.68 24.86 11.38
C GLU A 151 17.41 24.95 10.51
N ASP A 152 17.41 24.32 9.33
CA ASP A 152 16.28 24.29 8.38
C ASP A 152 15.39 23.06 8.54
N LEU A 153 15.73 22.15 9.46
CA LEU A 153 15.04 20.88 9.70
C LEU A 153 14.24 20.92 11.02
N PRO A 154 13.03 20.33 11.06
CA PRO A 154 12.26 20.30 12.29
C PRO A 154 12.87 19.28 13.24
N GLU A 155 13.15 19.68 14.48
CA GLU A 155 13.56 18.75 15.55
C GLU A 155 14.79 17.90 15.16
N ALA A 156 15.77 18.49 14.47
CA ALA A 156 16.96 17.82 13.94
C ALA A 156 17.73 16.99 14.97
N GLU A 157 17.78 17.44 16.22
CA GLU A 157 18.43 16.73 17.33
C GLU A 157 17.81 15.35 17.65
N TYR A 158 16.57 15.08 17.23
CA TYR A 158 15.88 13.81 17.44
C TYR A 158 15.84 12.93 16.20
N TYR A 159 15.61 13.52 15.02
CA TYR A 159 15.23 12.75 13.82
C TYR A 159 16.31 12.66 12.76
N LEU A 160 17.28 13.58 12.72
CA LEU A 160 18.20 13.68 11.57
C LEU A 160 19.05 12.42 11.38
N GLU A 161 19.62 11.87 12.44
CA GLU A 161 20.45 10.67 12.34
C GLU A 161 19.64 9.48 11.80
N GLU A 162 18.42 9.28 12.30
CA GLU A 162 17.54 8.20 11.85
C GLU A 162 17.22 8.32 10.35
N TYR A 163 16.89 9.53 9.90
CA TYR A 163 16.52 9.80 8.52
C TYR A 163 17.70 9.82 7.55
N ARG A 164 18.88 10.27 8.00
CA ARG A 164 20.06 10.47 7.13
C ARG A 164 20.98 9.26 7.08
N ASP A 165 21.18 8.60 8.22
CA ASP A 165 22.29 7.65 8.37
C ASP A 165 21.86 6.19 8.18
N THR A 166 20.55 5.94 8.11
CA THR A 166 19.99 4.64 7.73
C THR A 166 19.41 4.72 6.33
N THR A 167 19.66 3.71 5.50
CA THR A 167 19.12 3.63 4.14
C THR A 167 18.67 2.22 3.82
N TYR A 168 17.52 2.14 3.16
CA TYR A 168 16.95 0.87 2.72
C TYR A 168 16.75 0.87 1.22
N ARG A 169 17.23 -0.18 0.56
CA ARG A 169 16.86 -0.48 -0.82
C ARG A 169 15.49 -1.14 -0.80
N LEU A 170 14.58 -0.64 -1.64
CA LEU A 170 13.25 -1.21 -1.77
C LEU A 170 13.19 -2.23 -2.92
N SER A 171 12.43 -3.29 -2.71
CA SER A 171 12.02 -4.24 -3.75
C SER A 171 10.52 -4.51 -3.67
N PHE A 172 9.94 -5.02 -4.75
CA PHE A 172 8.49 -5.07 -4.93
C PHE A 172 8.02 -6.44 -5.34
N GLU A 173 6.95 -6.93 -4.71
CA GLU A 173 6.32 -8.21 -5.06
C GLU A 173 4.78 -8.11 -5.12
N PRO A 174 4.13 -8.65 -6.16
CA PRO A 174 2.67 -8.66 -6.25
C PRO A 174 2.09 -9.75 -5.35
N LYS A 175 1.17 -9.37 -4.47
CA LYS A 175 0.49 -10.31 -3.55
C LYS A 175 -1.03 -10.12 -3.60
N PHE A 176 -1.75 -11.13 -3.18
CA PHE A 176 -3.18 -11.02 -2.90
C PHE A 176 -3.55 -11.81 -1.64
N LEU A 177 -4.64 -11.42 -1.00
CA LEU A 177 -5.17 -12.10 0.18
C LEU A 177 -6.67 -11.85 0.34
N PHE A 178 -7.27 -12.53 1.32
CA PHE A 178 -8.66 -12.39 1.70
C PHE A 178 -8.74 -11.83 3.11
N TYR A 179 -9.20 -10.58 3.26
CA TYR A 179 -9.40 -9.93 4.55
C TYR A 179 -10.68 -10.45 5.22
N VAL A 180 -10.69 -11.72 5.62
CA VAL A 180 -11.86 -12.35 6.23
C VAL A 180 -11.43 -13.18 7.42
N ALA A 181 -12.11 -12.98 8.55
CA ALA A 181 -11.97 -13.80 9.73
C ALA A 181 -10.54 -13.86 10.30
N GLY A 182 -9.84 -12.73 10.24
CA GLY A 182 -8.52 -12.57 10.80
C GLY A 182 -8.59 -11.96 12.18
N ASP A 183 -7.98 -12.62 13.16
CA ASP A 183 -7.57 -11.98 14.40
C ASP A 183 -6.22 -11.30 14.13
N ALA A 184 -6.09 -10.01 14.46
CA ALA A 184 -4.85 -9.24 14.33
C ALA A 184 -4.08 -9.45 12.99
N TYR A 185 -4.79 -9.42 11.85
CA TYR A 185 -4.23 -9.57 10.50
C TYR A 185 -3.69 -10.97 10.11
N ASP A 186 -4.05 -12.03 10.84
CA ASP A 186 -3.71 -13.42 10.49
C ASP A 186 -4.76 -14.08 9.57
N TYR A 187 -4.39 -14.30 8.30
CA TYR A 187 -5.27 -14.90 7.29
C TYR A 187 -4.90 -16.34 6.93
N ARG A 188 -4.09 -17.02 7.76
CA ARG A 188 -3.64 -18.39 7.49
C ARG A 188 -4.78 -19.40 7.39
N LYS A 189 -5.82 -19.24 8.21
CA LYS A 189 -6.94 -20.18 8.25
C LYS A 189 -7.76 -20.13 6.96
N VAL A 190 -8.13 -18.95 6.48
CA VAL A 190 -8.83 -18.81 5.19
C VAL A 190 -7.98 -19.35 4.05
N ALA A 191 -6.69 -18.99 3.98
CA ALA A 191 -5.79 -19.47 2.94
C ALA A 191 -5.65 -21.01 2.93
N GLY A 192 -5.67 -21.65 4.09
CA GLY A 192 -5.61 -23.12 4.21
C GLY A 192 -6.90 -23.85 3.79
N ILE A 193 -8.05 -23.16 3.76
CA ILE A 193 -9.36 -23.73 3.37
C ILE A 193 -9.59 -23.61 1.86
N LEU A 194 -9.05 -22.58 1.21
CA LEU A 194 -9.36 -22.28 -0.19
C LEU A 194 -8.92 -23.40 -1.16
N PRO A 195 -9.73 -23.74 -2.17
CA PRO A 195 -9.36 -24.74 -3.17
C PRO A 195 -8.12 -24.34 -3.96
N LYS A 196 -7.16 -25.26 -4.12
CA LYS A 196 -5.90 -24.99 -4.84
C LYS A 196 -6.12 -24.47 -6.26
N ASN A 197 -7.10 -25.03 -6.98
CA ASN A 197 -7.40 -24.59 -8.34
C ASN A 197 -8.04 -23.19 -8.41
N LEU A 198 -8.68 -22.72 -7.34
CA LEU A 198 -9.10 -21.32 -7.24
C LEU A 198 -7.87 -20.43 -7.09
N ILE A 199 -6.97 -20.79 -6.18
CA ILE A 199 -5.72 -20.05 -5.92
C ILE A 199 -4.88 -19.94 -7.20
N GLU A 200 -4.68 -21.04 -7.93
CA GLU A 200 -3.94 -21.07 -9.20
C GLU A 200 -4.55 -20.12 -10.24
N GLN A 201 -5.88 -20.13 -10.40
CA GLN A 201 -6.56 -19.23 -11.33
C GLN A 201 -6.47 -17.76 -10.91
N LEU A 202 -6.56 -17.48 -9.60
CA LEU A 202 -6.39 -16.12 -9.07
C LEU A 202 -4.96 -15.62 -9.29
N SER A 203 -3.95 -16.44 -9.03
CA SER A 203 -2.55 -16.15 -9.32
C SER A 203 -2.33 -15.86 -10.81
N ASP A 204 -2.99 -16.61 -11.70
CA ASP A 204 -2.90 -16.37 -13.13
C ASP A 204 -3.56 -15.06 -13.56
N ILE A 205 -4.68 -14.67 -12.95
CA ILE A 205 -5.38 -13.42 -13.28
C ILE A 205 -4.62 -12.22 -12.73
N LEU A 206 -4.21 -12.27 -11.46
CA LEU A 206 -3.59 -11.17 -10.73
C LEU A 206 -2.08 -11.08 -10.93
N LYS A 207 -1.45 -12.12 -11.50
CA LYS A 207 0.01 -12.26 -11.61
C LYS A 207 0.70 -12.08 -10.26
N ALA A 208 0.11 -12.69 -9.23
CA ALA A 208 0.43 -12.48 -7.84
C ALA A 208 0.34 -13.78 -7.04
N GLU A 209 0.98 -13.80 -5.88
CA GLU A 209 0.94 -14.94 -4.97
C GLU A 209 -0.04 -14.71 -3.82
N LEU A 210 -0.71 -15.77 -3.38
CA LEU A 210 -1.52 -15.74 -2.17
C LEU A 210 -0.58 -15.57 -0.97
N THR A 211 -0.83 -14.56 -0.15
CA THR A 211 -0.20 -14.41 1.17
C THR A 211 -1.21 -14.69 2.28
N THR A 212 -0.69 -14.86 3.49
CA THR A 212 -1.48 -14.96 4.72
C THR A 212 -1.20 -13.82 5.69
N TRP A 213 -0.31 -12.91 5.31
CA TRP A 213 0.20 -11.83 6.14
C TRP A 213 -0.01 -10.49 5.47
N HIS A 214 -0.18 -9.45 6.27
CA HIS A 214 -0.37 -8.09 5.83
C HIS A 214 0.87 -7.25 6.21
N SER A 215 1.70 -6.91 5.22
CA SER A 215 2.94 -6.14 5.41
C SER A 215 2.66 -4.65 5.63
N SER A 216 3.42 -3.96 6.47
CA SER A 216 3.21 -2.52 6.74
C SER A 216 3.56 -1.62 5.55
N LEU A 217 4.51 -2.02 4.70
CA LEU A 217 4.98 -1.21 3.57
C LEU A 217 4.37 -1.71 2.24
N ARG A 218 3.48 -0.93 1.61
CA ARG A 218 2.79 -1.38 0.38
C ARG A 218 2.19 -0.27 -0.49
N ILE A 219 1.80 -0.67 -1.71
CA ILE A 219 0.99 0.07 -2.68
C ILE A 219 -0.30 -0.72 -2.93
N PHE A 220 -1.45 -0.05 -3.04
CA PHE A 220 -2.78 -0.66 -3.11
C PHE A 220 -3.17 -1.49 -1.88
N GLY A 221 -4.36 -2.09 -1.95
CA GLY A 221 -4.92 -2.93 -0.89
C GLY A 221 -5.58 -2.12 0.22
N ARG A 222 -5.97 -2.82 1.29
CA ARG A 222 -6.50 -2.21 2.51
C ARG A 222 -5.37 -1.48 3.25
N PRO A 223 -5.52 -0.25 3.75
CA PRO A 223 -4.61 0.43 4.71
C PRO A 223 -4.50 -0.30 6.08
N LEU A 224 -3.50 -0.01 6.93
CA LEU A 224 -3.42 -0.60 8.28
C LEU A 224 -3.89 0.42 9.29
N PHE A 225 -4.91 0.05 10.08
CA PHE A 225 -5.46 0.89 11.11
C PHE A 225 -5.18 0.29 12.49
N TRP A 226 -4.76 1.11 13.43
CA TRP A 226 -4.33 0.70 14.77
C TRP A 226 -5.49 0.72 15.78
N GLN A 227 -6.50 1.58 15.59
CA GLN A 227 -7.62 1.75 16.52
C GLN A 227 -8.99 1.47 15.89
N GLY A 228 -9.02 0.77 14.76
CA GLY A 228 -10.27 0.47 14.07
C GLY A 228 -10.90 1.72 13.43
N GLU A 229 -10.09 2.66 12.96
CA GLU A 229 -10.57 3.86 12.27
C GLU A 229 -11.26 3.55 10.94
N ASP A 230 -11.12 2.33 10.43
CA ASP A 230 -11.91 1.77 9.34
C ASP A 230 -13.13 0.95 9.78
N GLU A 231 -13.44 0.88 11.07
CA GLU A 231 -14.63 0.15 11.56
C GLU A 231 -15.91 0.96 11.35
N ARG A 232 -16.87 0.37 10.63
CA ARG A 232 -18.22 0.95 10.53
C ARG A 232 -19.05 0.56 11.75
N MET A 233 -19.34 1.54 12.61
CA MET A 233 -20.33 1.44 13.68
C MET A 233 -21.74 1.76 13.16
N GLY A 234 -22.41 0.76 12.58
CA GLY A 234 -23.87 0.72 12.36
C GLY A 234 -24.59 1.94 11.76
N GLY A 235 -25.07 1.79 10.53
CA GLY A 235 -26.21 2.52 9.99
C GLY A 235 -25.91 3.90 9.40
N ASP A 236 -25.27 3.94 8.24
CA ASP A 236 -25.64 4.85 7.16
C ASP A 236 -25.13 4.26 5.83
N ASP A 237 -26.05 4.20 4.85
CA ASP A 237 -25.81 3.72 3.49
C ASP A 237 -24.90 4.71 2.74
N GLU A 238 -23.59 4.66 2.98
CA GLU A 238 -22.62 5.23 2.04
C GLU A 238 -22.24 4.16 1.00
N GLU A 239 -23.19 3.91 0.09
CA GLU A 239 -22.86 3.41 -1.24
C GLU A 239 -21.89 4.42 -1.91
N ASP A 240 -20.80 3.91 -2.49
CA ASP A 240 -19.88 4.60 -3.43
C ASP A 240 -18.59 5.28 -2.89
N ALA A 241 -18.14 5.06 -1.65
CA ALA A 241 -16.79 5.53 -1.26
C ALA A 241 -15.64 4.65 -1.82
N GLU A 242 -15.94 3.44 -2.28
CA GLU A 242 -14.98 2.34 -2.47
C GLU A 242 -14.14 2.38 -3.77
N GLU A 243 -14.25 3.41 -4.62
CA GLU A 243 -13.57 3.39 -5.92
C GLU A 243 -12.68 4.58 -6.28
N ARG A 244 -12.67 5.68 -5.51
CA ARG A 244 -11.97 6.90 -5.95
C ARG A 244 -10.49 6.92 -5.57
N ASP A 245 -10.20 6.71 -4.30
CA ASP A 245 -8.86 6.92 -3.76
C ASP A 245 -8.08 5.61 -3.67
N LEU A 246 -6.83 5.69 -4.11
CA LEU A 246 -5.87 4.60 -4.09
C LEU A 246 -4.87 4.81 -2.97
N LEU A 247 -4.55 3.74 -2.25
CA LEU A 247 -3.40 3.71 -1.38
C LEU A 247 -2.13 3.77 -2.24
N LEU A 248 -1.51 4.95 -2.30
CA LEU A 248 -0.31 5.22 -3.07
C LEU A 248 0.93 4.68 -2.36
N PHE A 249 0.98 4.85 -1.04
CA PHE A 249 2.06 4.40 -0.19
C PHE A 249 1.59 4.37 1.26
N HIS A 250 2.13 3.47 2.05
CA HIS A 250 1.81 3.30 3.46
C HIS A 250 3.02 2.73 4.16
N SER A 251 3.34 3.27 5.34
CA SER A 251 4.42 2.79 6.21
C SER A 251 4.07 3.07 7.67
N GLU A 252 4.77 2.36 8.57
CA GLU A 252 4.81 2.67 10.00
C GLU A 252 5.67 3.92 10.25
N ILE A 253 5.25 4.76 11.19
CA ILE A 253 5.99 5.90 11.73
C ILE A 253 5.60 6.12 13.20
N GLY A 254 6.59 6.16 14.10
CA GLY A 254 6.33 6.32 15.53
C GLY A 254 5.47 5.19 16.10
N GLU A 255 4.33 5.54 16.72
CA GLU A 255 3.37 4.58 17.29
C GLU A 255 2.14 4.37 16.38
N GLY A 256 2.29 4.54 15.07
CA GLY A 256 1.18 4.42 14.13
C GLY A 256 1.58 4.18 12.67
N HIS A 257 0.58 4.26 11.82
CA HIS A 257 0.67 4.09 10.38
C HIS A 257 0.22 5.37 9.68
N PHE A 258 0.99 5.79 8.69
CA PHE A 258 0.53 6.84 7.78
C PHE A 258 0.18 6.26 6.42
N HIS A 259 -0.78 6.88 5.78
CA HIS A 259 -1.30 6.47 4.50
C HIS A 259 -1.24 7.66 3.56
N ILE A 260 -0.73 7.45 2.34
CA ILE A 260 -0.78 8.44 1.27
C ILE A 260 -1.81 7.95 0.26
N TRP A 261 -2.77 8.82 -0.02
CA TRP A 261 -3.91 8.55 -0.87
C TRP A 261 -3.91 9.44 -2.11
N ILE A 262 -4.47 8.95 -3.21
CA ILE A 262 -4.67 9.75 -4.42
C ILE A 262 -5.86 9.24 -5.24
N ASP A 263 -6.66 10.15 -5.80
CA ASP A 263 -7.70 9.77 -6.75
C ASP A 263 -7.10 9.11 -8.00
N ARG A 264 -7.73 8.04 -8.48
CA ARG A 264 -7.29 7.27 -9.67
C ARG A 264 -7.05 8.12 -10.91
N ASN A 265 -7.88 9.13 -11.16
CA ASN A 265 -7.75 9.99 -12.33
C ASN A 265 -6.63 11.01 -12.13
N ASP A 266 -6.47 11.53 -10.92
CA ASP A 266 -5.38 12.43 -10.60
C ASP A 266 -4.01 11.73 -10.68
N LEU A 267 -3.91 10.47 -10.24
CA LEU A 267 -2.72 9.63 -10.44
C LEU A 267 -2.38 9.45 -11.92
N LYS A 268 -3.37 9.08 -12.74
CA LYS A 268 -3.19 8.94 -14.21
C LYS A 268 -2.76 10.25 -14.89
N GLN A 269 -3.21 11.38 -14.34
CA GLN A 269 -2.87 12.71 -14.83
C GLN A 269 -1.59 13.28 -14.18
N LYS A 270 -0.89 12.49 -13.36
CA LYS A 270 0.35 12.87 -12.66
C LYS A 270 0.17 14.09 -11.73
N LYS A 271 -1.03 14.25 -11.15
CA LYS A 271 -1.38 15.33 -10.22
C LYS A 271 -1.08 14.92 -8.78
N PHE A 272 0.18 14.60 -8.50
CA PHE A 272 0.62 14.15 -7.18
C PHE A 272 0.52 15.25 -6.10
N ASP A 273 0.37 16.51 -6.49
CA ASP A 273 0.06 17.64 -5.62
C ASP A 273 -1.34 17.56 -4.98
N LYS A 274 -2.21 16.68 -5.48
CA LYS A 274 -3.54 16.42 -4.92
C LYS A 274 -3.61 15.19 -4.02
N ALA A 275 -2.49 14.48 -3.85
CA ALA A 275 -2.44 13.42 -2.88
C ALA A 275 -2.63 13.99 -1.47
N TYR A 276 -3.19 13.21 -0.58
CA TYR A 276 -3.37 13.58 0.82
C TYR A 276 -2.89 12.46 1.74
N SER A 277 -2.54 12.80 2.97
CA SER A 277 -2.18 11.82 3.99
C SER A 277 -3.27 11.63 5.03
N SER A 278 -3.35 10.42 5.60
CA SER A 278 -4.04 10.16 6.87
C SER A 278 -3.10 9.43 7.81
N TYR A 279 -3.37 9.48 9.12
CA TYR A 279 -2.60 8.82 10.15
C TYR A 279 -3.52 7.99 11.05
N SER A 280 -3.02 6.86 11.54
CA SER A 280 -3.69 5.97 12.47
C SER A 280 -2.69 5.55 13.54
N GLY A 281 -2.95 5.87 14.80
CA GLY A 281 -2.01 5.62 15.89
C GLY A 281 -2.55 6.08 17.24
N THR A 282 -1.77 5.86 18.31
CA THR A 282 -2.11 6.23 19.69
C THR A 282 -1.84 7.69 20.05
#